data_AF-A0A9W4XHK9-F1
#
_entry.id   AF-A0A9W4XHK9-F1
#
_cell.length_a   1.000
_cell.length_b   1.000
_cell.length_c   1.000
_cell.angle_alpha   90.00
_cell.angle_beta   90.00
_cell.angle_gamma   90.00
#
_symmetry.space_group_name_H-M   'P 1'
#
loop_
_entity.id
_entity.type
_entity.pdbx_description
1 polymer ?
#
loop_
_entity_poly.entity_id
_entity_poly.type
_entity_poly.pdbx_seq_one_letter_code
_entity_poly.pdbx_strand_id
1 'polypeptide(L)'
;MQSIYNYDPNLIIEPSEYENGIPIFKPTMDQFKDFYKFNKSINKYGMKSGIVKVIPPEDWKINTQQQCYTDENLSRICIKNPIIQNINHQGLGIYTQQNIEKQRKYNIYQWKELSKNHNPPKVKMENNSSYNIDTFGFTESKCQDLEKNYWKSLTYSEPCYGADCQGSLFDNTTISDWNVARLPNLLDLMSQKLPGVNEAYLYAGLWKATFSWHLEDQDLYSINYLHYGAPKMWYSIPQEYKDKFHKYMRSQFEEEYKNCDQFLRHKTFLVDPKLLKKNGIPVNKIVHREGEFIITYPYGYHAGFNYGYNLAESVNFALDDWFPFGEITKKCECINDSVSISVKEIYCKFHGLEYKSEDEVEKAIKEEGIKKGNGKRRHGSIEVSKKKVKVI
;
A
#
# COMPACT_ATOMS: atom_id res chain seq x y z
N MET A 1 6.59 26.15 8.11
CA MET A 1 5.98 24.82 7.85
C MET A 1 5.40 24.73 6.44
N GLN A 2 4.61 25.70 5.96
CA GLN A 2 4.15 25.75 4.54
C GLN A 2 5.28 25.73 3.50
N SER A 3 6.52 26.13 3.86
CA SER A 3 7.67 26.15 2.97
C SER A 3 8.09 24.79 2.41
N ILE A 4 7.73 23.69 3.08
CA ILE A 4 8.11 22.31 2.68
C ILE A 4 7.04 21.70 1.73
N TYR A 5 5.80 22.20 1.80
CA TYR A 5 4.65 21.71 1.03
C TYR A 5 4.23 22.75 -0.01
N ASN A 6 5.19 23.23 -0.78
CA ASN A 6 4.96 24.31 -1.73
C ASN A 6 4.38 23.75 -3.04
N TYR A 7 3.15 24.14 -3.37
CA TYR A 7 2.53 23.81 -4.66
C TYR A 7 3.00 24.81 -5.72
N ASP A 8 3.53 24.30 -6.83
CA ASP A 8 3.83 25.09 -8.02
C ASP A 8 2.74 24.88 -9.08
N PRO A 9 1.79 25.83 -9.26
CA PRO A 9 0.73 25.69 -10.24
C PRO A 9 1.23 25.71 -11.70
N ASN A 10 2.47 26.16 -11.94
CA ASN A 10 3.05 26.21 -13.28
C ASN A 10 3.78 24.92 -13.65
N LEU A 11 4.03 24.03 -12.69
CA LEU A 11 4.62 22.72 -12.95
C LEU A 11 3.56 21.79 -13.54
N ILE A 12 3.57 21.66 -14.87
CA ILE A 12 2.69 20.74 -15.60
C ILE A 12 3.49 19.49 -15.96
N ILE A 13 3.06 18.34 -15.44
CA ILE A 13 3.63 17.03 -15.76
C ILE A 13 2.54 16.18 -16.39
N GLU A 14 2.75 15.83 -17.66
CA GLU A 14 1.86 14.96 -18.43
C GLU A 14 2.38 13.51 -18.40
N PRO A 15 1.50 12.50 -18.45
CA PRO A 15 1.91 11.11 -18.59
C PRO A 15 2.72 10.91 -19.87
N SER A 16 3.82 10.17 -19.77
CA SER A 16 4.62 9.78 -20.93
C SER A 16 3.88 8.77 -21.81
N GLU A 17 3.07 7.91 -21.19
CA GLU A 17 2.25 6.89 -21.85
C GLU A 17 1.12 6.42 -20.93
N TYR A 18 0.21 5.61 -21.48
CA TYR A 18 -0.85 4.93 -20.72
C TYR A 18 -0.81 3.43 -21.00
N GLU A 19 -0.90 2.62 -19.95
CA GLU A 19 -1.04 1.17 -20.05
C GLU A 19 -2.37 0.76 -19.41
N ASN A 20 -3.30 0.24 -20.22
CA ASN A 20 -4.64 -0.18 -19.77
C ASN A 20 -5.35 0.83 -18.84
N GLY A 21 -5.27 2.13 -19.17
CA GLY A 21 -5.90 3.20 -18.38
C GLY A 21 -5.09 3.73 -17.20
N ILE A 22 -3.89 3.18 -16.94
CA ILE A 22 -2.97 3.68 -15.90
C ILE A 22 -1.92 4.58 -16.55
N PRO A 23 -1.78 5.84 -16.09
CA PRO A 23 -0.75 6.74 -16.57
C PRO A 23 0.63 6.31 -16.07
N ILE A 24 1.62 6.42 -16.95
CA ILE A 24 3.03 6.14 -16.68
C ILE A 24 3.81 7.45 -16.84
N PHE A 25 4.58 7.82 -15.83
CA PHE A 25 5.41 9.01 -15.83
C PHE A 25 6.89 8.64 -15.87
N LYS A 26 7.67 9.32 -16.72
CA LYS A 26 9.12 9.23 -16.81
C LYS A 26 9.74 10.61 -16.53
N PRO A 27 9.79 11.07 -15.26
CA PRO A 27 10.30 12.39 -14.93
C PRO A 27 11.76 12.58 -15.31
N THR A 28 12.16 13.83 -15.56
CA THR A 28 13.57 14.22 -15.50
C THR A 28 14.06 14.27 -14.04
N MET A 29 15.37 14.28 -13.79
CA MET A 29 15.91 14.48 -12.43
C MET A 29 15.39 15.77 -11.77
N ASP A 30 15.22 16.85 -12.55
CA ASP A 30 14.68 18.11 -12.04
C ASP A 30 13.22 18.03 -11.60
N GLN A 31 12.40 17.25 -12.32
CA GLN A 31 11.02 16.98 -11.93
C GLN A 31 10.97 16.00 -10.75
N PHE A 32 11.91 15.06 -10.68
CA PHE A 32 11.94 13.99 -9.70
C PHE A 32 12.39 14.46 -8.32
N LYS A 33 13.34 15.40 -8.20
CA LYS A 33 13.91 15.82 -6.90
C LYS A 33 12.87 16.25 -5.84
N ASP A 34 11.78 16.90 -6.26
CA ASP A 34 10.75 17.41 -5.35
C ASP A 34 9.52 16.50 -5.38
N PHE A 35 9.52 15.50 -4.49
CA PHE A 35 8.45 14.51 -4.36
C PHE A 35 7.06 15.15 -4.23
N TYR A 36 6.94 16.20 -3.39
CA TYR A 36 5.65 16.83 -3.13
C TYR A 36 5.11 17.55 -4.36
N LYS A 37 5.93 18.40 -5.00
CA LYS A 37 5.52 19.12 -6.22
C LYS A 37 5.19 18.18 -7.35
N PHE A 38 6.00 17.14 -7.55
CA PHE A 38 5.74 16.13 -8.55
C PHE A 38 4.37 15.48 -8.33
N ASN A 39 4.10 14.97 -7.13
CA ASN A 39 2.84 14.29 -6.83
C ASN A 39 1.62 15.22 -6.90
N LYS A 40 1.74 16.47 -6.45
CA LYS A 40 0.70 17.49 -6.63
C LYS A 40 0.36 17.70 -8.11
N SER A 41 1.36 17.81 -8.98
CA SER A 41 1.15 18.04 -10.42
C SER A 41 0.43 16.88 -11.12
N ILE A 42 0.70 15.64 -10.69
CA ILE A 42 0.12 14.44 -11.31
C ILE A 42 -1.16 13.95 -10.61
N ASN A 43 -1.58 14.59 -9.52
CA ASN A 43 -2.68 14.13 -8.67
C ASN A 43 -3.98 13.88 -9.43
N LYS A 44 -4.33 14.77 -10.37
CA LYS A 44 -5.52 14.65 -11.23
C LYS A 44 -5.57 13.35 -12.04
N TYR A 45 -4.42 12.79 -12.44
CA TYR A 45 -4.37 11.54 -13.19
C TYR A 45 -4.59 10.34 -12.27
N GLY A 46 -3.88 10.31 -11.14
CA GLY A 46 -4.01 9.24 -10.16
C GLY A 46 -5.39 9.17 -9.51
N MET A 47 -6.00 10.32 -9.23
CA MET A 47 -7.39 10.41 -8.76
C MET A 47 -8.40 9.90 -9.80
N LYS A 48 -8.04 9.77 -11.08
CA LYS A 48 -8.90 9.17 -12.12
C LYS A 48 -8.67 7.66 -12.25
N SER A 49 -7.40 7.22 -12.29
CA SER A 49 -7.02 5.82 -12.52
C SER A 49 -6.94 4.96 -11.26
N GLY A 50 -6.95 5.57 -10.07
CA GLY A 50 -6.75 4.94 -8.76
C GLY A 50 -5.28 4.70 -8.41
N ILE A 51 -4.45 4.38 -9.41
CA ILE A 51 -2.99 4.25 -9.28
C ILE A 51 -2.27 4.89 -10.47
N VAL A 52 -1.00 5.23 -10.28
CA VAL A 52 -0.08 5.62 -11.36
C VAL A 52 1.23 4.85 -11.24
N LYS A 53 1.97 4.77 -12.34
CA LYS A 53 3.36 4.29 -12.33
C LYS A 53 4.32 5.45 -12.56
N VAL A 54 5.42 5.46 -11.82
CA VAL A 54 6.54 6.39 -12.04
C VAL A 54 7.79 5.56 -12.29
N ILE A 55 8.42 5.79 -13.44
CA ILE A 55 9.72 5.19 -13.78
C ILE A 55 10.77 6.27 -13.51
N PRO A 56 11.58 6.12 -12.45
CA PRO A 56 12.54 7.15 -12.05
C PRO A 56 13.67 7.30 -13.09
N PRO A 57 14.37 8.45 -13.08
CA PRO A 57 15.52 8.68 -13.94
C PRO A 57 16.59 7.60 -13.78
N GLU A 58 17.29 7.26 -14.87
CA GLU A 58 18.28 6.18 -14.87
C GLU A 58 19.41 6.42 -13.87
N ASP A 59 19.92 7.66 -13.79
CA ASP A 59 20.99 8.02 -12.85
C ASP A 59 20.59 7.79 -11.39
N TRP A 60 19.32 8.06 -11.03
CA TRP A 60 18.82 7.80 -9.69
C TRP A 60 18.72 6.30 -9.40
N LYS A 61 18.31 5.49 -10.39
CA LYS A 61 18.26 4.02 -10.24
C LYS A 61 19.65 3.44 -10.05
N ILE A 62 20.62 3.86 -10.86
CA ILE A 62 22.02 3.43 -10.76
C ILE A 62 22.58 3.80 -9.38
N ASN A 63 22.37 5.04 -8.92
CA ASN A 63 22.81 5.47 -7.60
C ASN A 63 22.14 4.65 -6.49
N THR A 64 20.82 4.43 -6.56
CA THR A 64 20.10 3.58 -5.60
C THR A 64 20.66 2.18 -5.54
N GLN A 65 20.93 1.55 -6.69
CA GLN A 65 21.51 0.21 -6.74
C GLN A 65 22.90 0.16 -6.10
N GLN A 66 23.76 1.15 -6.38
CA GLN A 66 25.13 1.21 -5.87
C GLN A 66 25.20 1.47 -4.37
N GLN A 67 24.34 2.36 -3.84
CA GLN A 67 24.39 2.78 -2.44
C GLN A 67 23.55 1.89 -1.52
N CYS A 68 22.40 1.41 -1.99
CA CYS A 68 21.45 0.70 -1.12
C CYS A 68 21.70 -0.81 -1.07
N TYR A 69 22.13 -1.44 -2.17
CA TYR A 69 22.14 -2.92 -2.30
C TYR A 69 23.50 -3.53 -1.96
N THR A 70 24.10 -3.06 -0.87
CA THR A 70 25.33 -3.60 -0.29
C THR A 70 25.03 -4.84 0.54
N ASP A 71 25.99 -5.75 0.69
CA ASP A 71 25.84 -6.93 1.57
C ASP A 71 25.50 -6.52 3.01
N GLU A 72 26.04 -5.40 3.48
CA GLU A 72 25.73 -4.86 4.80
C GLU A 72 24.23 -4.51 4.92
N ASN A 73 23.68 -3.73 3.99
CA ASN A 73 22.27 -3.35 4.04
C ASN A 73 21.33 -4.54 3.82
N LEU A 74 21.66 -5.42 2.87
CA LEU A 74 20.91 -6.65 2.60
C LEU A 74 20.88 -7.60 3.80
N SER A 75 21.98 -7.70 4.56
CA SER A 75 22.05 -8.54 5.77
C SER A 75 21.12 -8.08 6.90
N ARG A 76 20.73 -6.80 6.91
CA ARG A 76 19.81 -6.22 7.92
C ARG A 76 18.35 -6.57 7.64
N ILE A 77 18.02 -7.01 6.42
CA ILE A 77 16.66 -7.42 6.06
C ILE A 77 16.30 -8.68 6.84
N CYS A 78 15.23 -8.57 7.62
CA CYS A 78 14.70 -9.68 8.40
C CYS A 78 13.20 -9.83 8.14
N ILE A 79 12.83 -10.86 7.39
CA ILE A 79 11.45 -11.25 7.15
C ILE A 79 10.98 -12.02 8.36
N LYS A 80 10.12 -11.38 9.16
CA LYS A 80 9.58 -11.94 10.41
C LYS A 80 8.17 -12.41 10.16
N ASN A 81 7.83 -13.57 10.71
CA ASN A 81 6.47 -14.11 10.71
C ASN A 81 5.82 -14.15 9.31
N PRO A 82 6.47 -14.76 8.29
CA PRO A 82 5.88 -14.82 6.96
C PRO A 82 4.53 -15.52 6.99
N ILE A 83 3.64 -15.06 6.12
CA ILE A 83 2.25 -15.48 6.04
C ILE A 83 2.12 -16.51 4.93
N ILE A 84 1.50 -17.64 5.23
CA ILE A 84 0.96 -18.56 4.23
C ILE A 84 -0.49 -18.15 3.94
N GLN A 85 -0.81 -17.96 2.67
CA GLN A 85 -2.10 -17.45 2.22
C GLN A 85 -2.97 -18.60 1.71
N ASN A 86 -4.00 -18.94 2.48
CA ASN A 86 -4.96 -19.96 2.10
C ASN A 86 -6.11 -19.30 1.35
N ILE A 87 -6.16 -19.53 0.03
CA ILE A 87 -7.20 -18.94 -0.82
C ILE A 87 -8.33 -19.95 -1.02
N ASN A 88 -9.53 -19.56 -0.58
CA ASN A 88 -10.74 -20.37 -0.61
C ASN A 88 -11.68 -19.91 -1.72
N HIS A 89 -12.33 -20.86 -2.40
CA HIS A 89 -13.39 -20.56 -3.36
C HIS A 89 -14.69 -20.18 -2.63
N GLN A 90 -15.26 -19.03 -3.00
CA GLN A 90 -16.65 -18.66 -2.66
C GLN A 90 -17.59 -18.77 -3.87
N GLY A 91 -17.02 -18.70 -5.07
CA GLY A 91 -17.74 -18.83 -6.33
C GLY A 91 -16.79 -18.80 -7.52
N LEU A 92 -17.34 -18.85 -8.73
CA LEU A 92 -16.56 -18.72 -9.96
C LEU A 92 -15.94 -17.33 -10.02
N GLY A 93 -14.61 -17.23 -9.86
CA GLY A 93 -13.90 -15.95 -9.88
C GLY A 93 -14.05 -15.12 -8.61
N ILE A 94 -14.54 -15.70 -7.52
CA ILE A 94 -14.75 -15.03 -6.22
C ILE A 94 -14.05 -15.88 -5.14
N TYR A 95 -13.19 -15.22 -4.36
CA TYR A 95 -12.32 -15.89 -3.40
C TYR A 95 -12.21 -15.11 -2.10
N THR A 96 -11.97 -15.84 -1.01
CA THR A 96 -11.54 -15.27 0.26
C THR A 96 -10.14 -15.79 0.61
N GLN A 97 -9.36 -14.95 1.28
CA GLN A 97 -8.01 -15.26 1.73
C GLN A 97 -8.01 -15.38 3.26
N GLN A 98 -7.33 -16.40 3.76
CA GLN A 98 -6.99 -16.54 5.17
C GLN A 98 -5.47 -16.54 5.32
N ASN A 99 -4.98 -15.80 6.29
CA ASN A 99 -3.54 -15.63 6.54
C ASN A 99 -3.11 -16.52 7.71
N ILE A 100 -2.10 -17.35 7.48
CA ILE A 100 -1.51 -18.21 8.53
C ILE A 100 -0.08 -17.76 8.75
N GLU A 101 0.15 -16.98 9.81
CA GLU A 101 1.50 -16.59 10.23
C GLU A 101 2.34 -17.82 10.62
N LYS A 102 3.56 -17.88 10.11
CA LYS A 102 4.56 -18.87 10.52
C LYS A 102 5.57 -18.20 11.43
N GLN A 103 5.65 -18.62 12.69
CA GLN A 103 6.63 -18.10 13.67
C GLN A 103 8.07 -18.51 13.29
N ARG A 104 8.62 -17.84 12.28
CA ARG A 104 9.95 -18.05 11.69
C ARG A 104 10.52 -16.71 11.27
N LYS A 105 11.85 -16.67 11.12
CA LYS A 105 12.58 -15.52 10.61
C LYS A 105 13.47 -15.97 9.47
N TYR A 106 13.51 -15.17 8.41
CA TYR A 106 14.38 -15.37 7.28
C TYR A 106 15.18 -14.09 7.06
N ASN A 107 16.49 -14.20 6.83
CA ASN A 107 17.19 -13.14 6.12
C ASN A 107 16.87 -13.22 4.62
N ILE A 108 17.31 -12.22 3.86
CA ILE A 108 16.98 -12.16 2.43
C ILE A 108 17.55 -13.33 1.61
N TYR A 109 18.75 -13.82 1.93
CA TYR A 109 19.38 -14.94 1.24
C TYR A 109 18.63 -16.26 1.51
N GLN A 110 18.20 -16.50 2.76
CA GLN A 110 17.37 -17.64 3.13
C GLN A 110 15.98 -17.57 2.46
N TRP A 111 15.42 -16.36 2.31
CA TRP A 111 14.17 -16.16 1.58
C TRP A 111 14.31 -16.45 0.08
N LYS A 112 15.44 -16.06 -0.53
CA LYS A 112 15.77 -16.45 -1.90
C LYS A 112 15.91 -17.96 -2.06
N GLU A 113 16.55 -18.65 -1.12
CA GLU A 113 16.59 -20.12 -1.15
C GLU A 113 15.20 -20.74 -1.04
N LEU A 114 14.33 -20.19 -0.18
CA LEU A 114 12.92 -20.62 -0.07
C LEU A 114 12.14 -20.41 -1.37
N SER A 115 12.47 -19.37 -2.15
CA SER A 115 11.77 -19.05 -3.39
C SER A 115 11.92 -20.13 -4.45
N LYS A 116 12.98 -20.95 -4.39
CA LYS A 116 13.19 -22.07 -5.32
C LYS A 116 12.05 -23.08 -5.30
N ASN A 117 11.37 -23.21 -4.16
CA ASN A 117 10.19 -24.07 -3.98
C ASN A 117 8.86 -23.38 -4.35
N HIS A 118 8.90 -22.09 -4.68
CA HIS A 118 7.75 -21.23 -4.97
C HIS A 118 7.94 -20.53 -6.33
N ASN A 119 8.42 -21.25 -7.34
CA ASN A 119 8.68 -20.67 -8.66
C ASN A 119 7.44 -20.67 -9.56
N PRO A 120 7.27 -19.65 -10.42
CA PRO A 120 6.24 -19.68 -11.44
C PRO A 120 6.51 -20.79 -12.47
N PRO A 121 5.47 -21.32 -13.14
CA PRO A 121 5.64 -22.35 -14.15
C PRO A 121 6.58 -21.92 -15.28
N LYS A 122 7.54 -22.80 -15.62
CA LYS A 122 8.47 -22.63 -16.74
C LYS A 122 9.32 -21.35 -16.64
N VAL A 123 9.67 -20.91 -15.44
CA VAL A 123 10.76 -19.97 -15.20
C VAL A 123 11.74 -20.70 -14.30
N LYS A 124 12.85 -21.18 -14.86
CA LYS A 124 13.95 -21.71 -14.05
C LYS A 124 14.76 -20.50 -13.59
N MET A 125 14.79 -20.27 -12.28
CA MET A 125 15.76 -19.34 -11.71
C MET A 125 17.15 -19.94 -11.89
N GLU A 126 18.08 -19.19 -12.47
CA GLU A 126 19.48 -19.61 -12.54
C GLU A 126 20.08 -19.68 -11.12
N ASN A 127 20.90 -20.71 -10.88
CA ASN A 127 21.63 -20.87 -9.62
C ASN A 127 22.81 -19.89 -9.60
N ASN A 128 22.53 -18.63 -9.25
CA ASN A 128 23.56 -17.64 -8.94
C ASN A 128 23.45 -17.24 -7.46
N SER A 129 24.60 -17.17 -6.78
CA SER A 129 24.76 -16.73 -5.39
C SER A 129 24.43 -15.24 -5.14
N SER A 130 24.09 -14.48 -6.20
CA SER A 130 23.59 -13.10 -6.11
C SER A 130 22.37 -12.98 -5.17
N TYR A 131 22.10 -11.79 -4.62
CA TYR A 131 20.87 -11.51 -3.87
C TYR A 131 19.64 -11.35 -4.77
N ASN A 132 19.85 -10.99 -6.06
CA ASN A 132 18.80 -10.75 -7.05
C ASN A 132 18.62 -11.95 -8.00
N ILE A 133 17.64 -11.87 -8.90
CA ILE A 133 17.32 -12.84 -9.93
C ILE A 133 17.35 -12.17 -11.30
N ASP A 134 17.53 -12.96 -12.36
CA ASP A 134 17.33 -12.46 -13.71
C ASP A 134 15.85 -12.17 -13.97
N THR A 135 15.55 -10.94 -14.39
CA THR A 135 14.21 -10.46 -14.70
C THR A 135 13.89 -10.46 -16.20
N PHE A 136 14.86 -10.72 -17.09
CA PHE A 136 14.67 -10.74 -18.55
C PHE A 136 13.62 -11.76 -19.00
N GLY A 137 13.44 -12.84 -18.24
CA GLY A 137 12.41 -13.85 -18.49
C GLY A 137 10.97 -13.35 -18.32
N PHE A 138 10.73 -12.21 -17.66
CA PHE A 138 9.40 -11.64 -17.44
C PHE A 138 9.00 -10.67 -18.57
N THR A 139 9.00 -11.18 -19.81
CA THR A 139 8.46 -10.44 -20.96
C THR A 139 6.96 -10.20 -20.81
N GLU A 140 6.43 -9.23 -21.55
CA GLU A 140 5.00 -8.88 -21.50
C GLU A 140 4.09 -10.09 -21.76
N SER A 141 4.37 -10.85 -22.83
CA SER A 141 3.64 -12.08 -23.16
C SER A 141 3.71 -13.12 -22.04
N LYS A 142 4.89 -13.29 -21.41
CA LYS A 142 5.05 -14.21 -20.28
C LYS A 142 4.25 -13.77 -19.06
N CYS A 143 4.26 -12.47 -18.74
CA CYS A 143 3.46 -11.90 -17.64
C CYS A 143 1.96 -12.13 -17.86
N GLN A 144 1.46 -11.98 -19.09
CA GLN A 144 0.06 -12.26 -19.43
C GLN A 144 -0.30 -13.74 -19.28
N ASP A 145 0.58 -14.66 -19.66
CA ASP A 145 0.35 -16.09 -19.48
C ASP A 145 0.42 -16.52 -18.01
N LEU A 146 1.34 -15.93 -17.25
CA LEU A 146 1.43 -16.12 -15.80
C LEU A 146 0.19 -15.55 -15.09
N GLU A 147 -0.35 -14.40 -15.49
CA GLU A 147 -1.62 -13.85 -14.98
C GLU A 147 -2.78 -14.82 -15.22
N LYS A 148 -2.89 -15.40 -16.43
CA LYS A 148 -3.89 -16.44 -16.71
C LYS A 148 -3.70 -17.67 -15.81
N ASN A 149 -2.45 -18.08 -15.58
CA ASN A 149 -2.15 -19.22 -14.72
C ASN A 149 -2.48 -18.93 -13.26
N TYR A 150 -2.17 -17.72 -12.76
CA TYR A 150 -2.50 -17.26 -11.42
C TYR A 150 -3.99 -17.45 -11.13
N TRP A 151 -4.88 -16.83 -11.92
CA TRP A 151 -6.33 -16.92 -11.68
C TRP A 151 -6.88 -18.34 -11.84
N LYS A 152 -6.36 -19.13 -12.78
CA LYS A 152 -6.76 -20.52 -12.98
C LYS A 152 -6.36 -21.45 -11.84
N SER A 153 -5.27 -21.13 -11.14
CA SER A 153 -4.67 -22.04 -10.17
C SER A 153 -4.56 -21.47 -8.76
N LEU A 154 -5.30 -20.39 -8.47
CA LEU A 154 -5.14 -19.60 -7.24
C LEU A 154 -5.34 -20.44 -5.96
N THR A 155 -6.27 -21.40 -5.99
CA THR A 155 -6.62 -22.26 -4.84
C THR A 155 -5.81 -23.56 -4.73
N TYR A 156 -4.95 -23.87 -5.70
CA TYR A 156 -4.17 -25.12 -5.74
C TYR A 156 -2.78 -24.99 -5.10
N SER A 157 -2.47 -23.85 -4.51
CA SER A 157 -1.20 -23.57 -3.87
C SER A 157 -1.43 -22.60 -2.73
N GLU A 158 -0.63 -22.71 -1.68
CA GLU A 158 -0.64 -21.79 -0.55
C GLU A 158 0.58 -20.86 -0.67
N PRO A 159 0.46 -19.69 -1.34
CA PRO A 159 1.59 -18.80 -1.49
C PRO A 159 2.11 -18.30 -0.14
N CYS A 160 3.41 -18.06 -0.08
CA CYS A 160 4.10 -17.56 1.09
C CYS A 160 4.52 -16.10 0.86
N TYR A 161 4.30 -15.24 1.84
CA TYR A 161 4.52 -13.80 1.72
C TYR A 161 5.18 -13.23 2.98
N GLY A 162 6.30 -12.54 2.82
CA GLY A 162 6.87 -11.72 3.89
C GLY A 162 6.27 -10.32 3.82
N ALA A 163 5.21 -10.06 4.58
CA ALA A 163 4.52 -8.77 4.60
C ALA A 163 4.84 -7.99 5.88
N ASP A 164 4.63 -6.68 5.84
CA ASP A 164 4.66 -5.76 6.99
C ASP A 164 5.93 -5.88 7.85
N CYS A 165 7.06 -6.14 7.18
CA CYS A 165 8.37 -6.24 7.81
C CYS A 165 8.96 -4.84 7.97
N GLN A 166 8.90 -4.28 9.17
CA GLN A 166 9.45 -2.95 9.46
C GLN A 166 10.92 -2.85 9.06
N GLY A 167 11.26 -1.84 8.27
CA GLY A 167 12.61 -1.60 7.78
C GLY A 167 12.62 -0.82 6.48
N SER A 168 13.81 -0.40 6.06
CA SER A 168 14.04 0.23 4.78
C SER A 168 15.35 -0.28 4.21
N LEU A 169 15.37 -0.50 2.89
CA LEU A 169 16.60 -0.78 2.16
C LEU A 169 17.23 0.51 1.62
N PHE A 170 16.48 1.61 1.56
CA PHE A 170 17.06 2.90 1.21
C PHE A 170 18.08 3.35 2.24
N ASP A 171 19.27 3.71 1.75
CA ASP A 171 20.27 4.33 2.59
C ASP A 171 19.92 5.79 2.85
N ASN A 172 19.79 6.09 4.14
CA ASN A 172 19.33 7.37 4.66
C ASN A 172 20.36 8.51 4.57
N THR A 173 21.60 8.20 4.20
CA THR A 173 22.70 9.17 4.11
C THR A 173 23.03 9.54 2.67
N THR A 174 22.70 8.66 1.72
CA THR A 174 23.07 8.78 0.31
C THR A 174 21.88 9.00 -0.61
N ILE A 175 20.67 8.55 -0.25
CA ILE A 175 19.46 8.76 -1.04
C ILE A 175 18.58 9.81 -0.36
N SER A 176 18.61 11.04 -0.89
CA SER A 176 17.76 12.15 -0.47
C SER A 176 16.41 12.17 -1.19
N ASP A 177 16.43 11.91 -2.50
CA ASP A 177 15.25 12.05 -3.35
C ASP A 177 14.45 10.74 -3.34
N TRP A 178 13.14 10.81 -3.09
CA TRP A 178 12.22 9.66 -3.13
C TRP A 178 12.63 8.47 -2.26
N ASN A 179 13.34 8.74 -1.16
CA ASN A 179 13.59 7.75 -0.12
C ASN A 179 12.26 7.42 0.58
N VAL A 180 11.73 6.23 0.33
CA VAL A 180 10.39 5.80 0.80
C VAL A 180 10.27 5.88 2.33
N ALA A 181 11.36 5.67 3.07
CA ALA A 181 11.37 5.78 4.53
C ALA A 181 11.39 7.23 5.07
N ARG A 182 11.59 8.23 4.19
CA ARG A 182 11.78 9.65 4.56
C ARG A 182 11.14 10.63 3.57
N LEU A 183 9.99 10.25 3.01
CA LEU A 183 9.27 11.14 2.11
C LEU A 183 8.73 12.37 2.84
N PRO A 184 8.66 13.54 2.19
CA PRO A 184 7.86 14.65 2.69
C PRO A 184 6.41 14.21 2.87
N ASN A 185 5.93 14.14 4.11
CA ASN A 185 4.65 13.53 4.43
C ASN A 185 3.88 14.41 5.43
N LEU A 186 2.63 14.80 5.12
CA LEU A 186 1.83 15.57 6.08
C LEU A 186 1.58 14.82 7.38
N LEU A 187 1.65 13.49 7.35
CA LEU A 187 1.49 12.64 8.53
C LEU A 187 2.61 12.86 9.57
N ASP A 188 3.75 13.43 9.18
CA ASP A 188 4.82 13.80 10.12
C ASP A 188 4.45 14.97 11.03
N LEU A 189 3.35 15.69 10.72
CA LEU A 189 2.80 16.71 11.61
C LEU A 189 2.09 16.10 12.82
N MET A 190 1.76 14.81 12.80
CA MET A 190 1.18 14.14 13.96
C MET A 190 2.16 14.08 15.13
N SER A 191 1.64 14.21 16.33
CA SER A 191 2.43 14.06 17.57
C SER A 191 2.84 12.61 17.87
N GLN A 192 2.18 11.63 17.26
CA GLN A 192 2.45 10.20 17.44
C GLN A 192 2.91 9.56 16.12
N LYS A 193 3.88 8.63 16.22
CA LYS A 193 4.25 7.77 15.09
C LYS A 193 3.37 6.53 15.04
N LEU A 194 2.98 6.14 13.83
CA LEU A 194 2.11 5.00 13.55
C LEU A 194 2.86 4.06 12.58
N PRO A 195 3.29 2.87 13.04
CA PRO A 195 3.98 1.89 12.18
C PRO A 195 3.18 1.59 10.91
N GLY A 196 3.84 1.58 9.75
CA GLY A 196 3.19 1.40 8.44
C GLY A 196 2.56 2.64 7.84
N VAL A 197 2.24 3.63 8.66
CA VAL A 197 1.62 4.89 8.24
C VAL A 197 2.69 5.96 8.05
N ASN A 198 3.68 6.02 8.94
CA ASN A 198 4.85 6.90 8.81
C ASN A 198 6.20 6.17 8.98
N GLU A 199 6.17 4.84 8.96
CA GLU A 199 7.37 4.00 8.93
C GLU A 199 7.24 3.02 7.76
N ALA A 200 8.31 2.87 6.98
CA ALA A 200 8.31 2.00 5.81
C ALA A 200 8.24 0.51 6.19
N TYR A 201 7.53 -0.24 5.35
CA TYR A 201 7.48 -1.69 5.38
C TYR A 201 8.13 -2.31 4.15
N LEU A 202 8.87 -3.38 4.39
CA LEU A 202 9.38 -4.28 3.37
C LEU A 202 8.39 -5.40 3.10
N TYR A 203 8.23 -5.72 1.82
CA TYR A 203 7.37 -6.76 1.28
C TYR A 203 8.17 -7.71 0.40
N ALA A 204 8.42 -8.91 0.92
CA ALA A 204 9.16 -9.97 0.24
C ALA A 204 8.18 -10.93 -0.45
N GLY A 205 8.00 -10.74 -1.76
CA GLY A 205 7.07 -11.53 -2.57
C GLY A 205 7.66 -12.87 -3.00
N LEU A 206 6.78 -13.87 -3.14
CA LEU A 206 7.02 -15.13 -3.85
C LEU A 206 5.90 -15.35 -4.87
N TRP A 207 6.02 -16.35 -5.74
CA TRP A 207 4.99 -16.63 -6.75
C TRP A 207 3.59 -16.76 -6.13
N LYS A 208 2.62 -16.04 -6.70
CA LYS A 208 1.22 -15.93 -6.27
C LYS A 208 0.97 -15.27 -4.92
N ALA A 209 1.99 -14.79 -4.21
CA ALA A 209 1.76 -13.96 -3.02
C ALA A 209 0.87 -12.77 -3.41
N THR A 210 -0.29 -12.66 -2.76
CA THR A 210 -1.43 -11.84 -3.18
C THR A 210 -1.70 -10.71 -2.20
N PHE A 211 -2.12 -9.55 -2.72
CA PHE A 211 -2.73 -8.48 -1.95
C PHE A 211 -4.15 -8.24 -2.50
N SER A 212 -5.13 -8.45 -1.64
CA SER A 212 -6.56 -8.42 -1.99
C SER A 212 -7.06 -7.02 -2.34
N TRP A 213 -8.30 -6.93 -2.85
CA TRP A 213 -8.94 -5.64 -3.11
C TRP A 213 -9.12 -4.84 -1.82
N HIS A 214 -8.53 -3.65 -1.76
CA HIS A 214 -8.64 -2.77 -0.61
C HIS A 214 -8.43 -1.29 -0.96
N LEU A 215 -8.66 -0.44 0.04
CA LEU A 215 -8.20 0.93 0.12
C LEU A 215 -7.12 1.01 1.18
N GLU A 216 -6.24 2.00 1.06
CA GLU A 216 -5.30 2.35 2.13
C GLU A 216 -6.04 2.80 3.38
N ASP A 217 -5.44 2.58 4.55
CA ASP A 217 -6.00 3.04 5.81
C ASP A 217 -6.23 4.54 5.80
N GLN A 218 -7.37 4.97 6.35
CA GLN A 218 -7.81 6.38 6.35
C GLN A 218 -7.86 7.01 4.93
N ASP A 219 -7.97 6.18 3.89
CA ASP A 219 -7.97 6.58 2.48
C ASP A 219 -6.76 7.44 2.10
N LEU A 220 -5.61 7.12 2.70
CA LEU A 220 -4.34 7.76 2.38
C LEU A 220 -3.85 7.44 0.97
N TYR A 221 -2.80 8.15 0.55
CA TYR A 221 -1.95 7.69 -0.53
C TYR A 221 -1.07 6.54 -0.03
N SER A 222 -0.59 5.71 -0.95
CA SER A 222 0.57 4.85 -0.69
C SER A 222 1.53 4.91 -1.86
N ILE A 223 2.80 4.66 -1.56
CA ILE A 223 3.86 4.52 -2.56
C ILE A 223 4.55 3.19 -2.34
N ASN A 224 4.82 2.48 -3.43
CA ASN A 224 5.49 1.20 -3.45
C ASN A 224 6.65 1.26 -4.44
N TYR A 225 7.87 1.04 -3.97
CA TYR A 225 9.06 0.89 -4.80
C TYR A 225 9.46 -0.57 -4.87
N LEU A 226 9.62 -1.11 -6.09
CA LEU A 226 10.12 -2.48 -6.27
C LEU A 226 11.63 -2.46 -6.37
N HIS A 227 12.33 -2.70 -5.25
CA HIS A 227 13.78 -2.66 -5.19
C HIS A 227 14.45 -3.58 -6.21
N TYR A 228 14.04 -4.85 -6.21
CA TYR A 228 14.56 -5.85 -7.12
C TYR A 228 13.70 -7.11 -7.24
N GLY A 229 13.95 -7.87 -8.29
CA GLY A 229 13.41 -9.20 -8.51
C GLY A 229 12.21 -9.24 -9.46
N ALA A 230 11.42 -10.31 -9.35
CA ALA A 230 10.29 -10.53 -10.24
C ALA A 230 9.25 -9.39 -10.15
N PRO A 231 8.57 -9.04 -11.25
CA PRO A 231 7.55 -7.98 -11.24
C PRO A 231 6.37 -8.26 -10.28
N LYS A 232 5.53 -7.25 -10.07
CA LYS A 232 4.21 -7.38 -9.45
C LYS A 232 3.11 -7.00 -10.44
N MET A 233 2.03 -7.76 -10.48
CA MET A 233 0.81 -7.34 -11.18
C MET A 233 0.00 -6.44 -10.26
N TRP A 234 -0.45 -5.30 -10.76
CA TRP A 234 -1.36 -4.39 -10.08
C TRP A 234 -2.64 -4.25 -10.90
N TYR A 235 -3.78 -4.31 -10.20
CA TYR A 235 -5.09 -3.96 -10.71
C TYR A 235 -5.59 -2.72 -9.99
N SER A 236 -6.32 -1.87 -10.70
CA SER A 236 -7.05 -0.76 -10.09
C SER A 236 -8.44 -0.56 -10.70
N ILE A 237 -9.34 -0.03 -9.89
CA ILE A 237 -10.67 0.38 -10.37
C ILE A 237 -10.60 1.88 -10.71
N PRO A 238 -10.95 2.30 -11.94
CA PRO A 238 -11.09 3.72 -12.24
C PRO A 238 -12.08 4.37 -11.27
N GLN A 239 -11.77 5.55 -10.76
CA GLN A 239 -12.53 6.16 -9.66
C GLN A 239 -14.00 6.44 -10.02
N GLU A 240 -14.33 6.65 -11.29
CA GLU A 240 -15.72 6.75 -11.76
C GLU A 240 -16.57 5.52 -11.39
N TYR A 241 -15.96 4.34 -11.26
CA TYR A 241 -16.64 3.07 -10.98
C TYR A 241 -16.53 2.61 -9.53
N LYS A 242 -15.95 3.42 -8.63
CA LYS A 242 -15.69 3.05 -7.23
C LYS A 242 -16.94 2.58 -6.49
N ASP A 243 -18.06 3.28 -6.64
CA ASP A 243 -19.32 2.95 -5.97
C ASP A 243 -19.95 1.68 -6.54
N LYS A 244 -19.84 1.49 -7.86
CA LYS A 244 -20.33 0.28 -8.53
C LYS A 244 -19.52 -0.93 -8.09
N PHE A 245 -18.20 -0.78 -7.98
CA PHE A 245 -17.31 -1.81 -7.47
C PHE A 245 -17.64 -2.15 -6.01
N HIS A 246 -17.74 -1.15 -5.13
CA HIS A 246 -18.06 -1.39 -3.72
C HIS A 246 -19.43 -2.09 -3.55
N LYS A 247 -20.46 -1.66 -4.29
CA LYS A 247 -21.78 -2.32 -4.31
C LYS A 247 -21.69 -3.77 -4.78
N TYR A 248 -20.88 -4.05 -5.80
CA TYR A 248 -20.67 -5.40 -6.30
C TYR A 248 -19.92 -6.28 -5.29
N MET A 249 -18.85 -5.77 -4.67
CA MET A 249 -18.15 -6.51 -3.61
C MET A 249 -19.09 -6.81 -2.43
N ARG A 250 -19.89 -5.82 -2.00
CA ARG A 250 -20.92 -6.02 -0.97
C ARG A 250 -21.91 -7.12 -1.34
N SER A 251 -22.32 -7.24 -2.60
CA SER A 251 -23.26 -8.29 -3.01
C SER A 251 -22.62 -9.68 -3.09
N GLN A 252 -21.29 -9.77 -3.24
CA GLN A 252 -20.58 -11.04 -3.20
C GLN A 252 -20.23 -11.49 -1.77
N PHE A 253 -20.06 -10.54 -0.85
CA PHE A 253 -19.60 -10.75 0.53
C PHE A 253 -20.60 -10.12 1.53
N GLU A 254 -21.88 -10.51 1.41
CA GLU A 254 -22.98 -9.86 2.14
C GLU A 254 -22.87 -10.07 3.65
N GLU A 255 -22.48 -11.27 4.08
CA GLU A 255 -22.33 -11.61 5.49
C GLU A 255 -21.19 -10.80 6.13
N GLU A 256 -20.06 -10.68 5.44
CA GLU A 256 -18.92 -9.90 5.92
C GLU A 256 -19.23 -8.41 5.97
N TYR A 257 -19.98 -7.89 4.99
CA TYR A 257 -20.46 -6.52 5.01
C TYR A 257 -21.42 -6.24 6.17
N LYS A 258 -22.33 -7.17 6.51
CA LYS A 258 -23.22 -7.03 7.66
C LYS A 258 -22.44 -6.93 8.97
N ASN A 259 -21.31 -7.62 9.06
CA ASN A 259 -20.43 -7.59 10.22
C ASN A 259 -19.53 -6.34 10.25
N CYS A 260 -19.12 -5.84 9.08
CA CYS A 260 -18.25 -4.67 8.95
C CYS A 260 -18.56 -3.88 7.66
N ASP A 261 -19.02 -2.65 7.78
CA ASP A 261 -19.25 -1.80 6.60
C ASP A 261 -17.94 -1.39 5.89
N GLN A 262 -16.79 -1.62 6.54
CA GLN A 262 -15.43 -1.45 6.01
C GLN A 262 -14.71 -2.78 5.69
N PHE A 263 -15.44 -3.88 5.47
CA PHE A 263 -14.87 -5.24 5.31
C PHE A 263 -13.70 -5.33 4.31
N LEU A 264 -13.69 -4.55 3.23
CA LEU A 264 -12.57 -4.55 2.26
C LEU A 264 -11.23 -4.12 2.87
N ARG A 265 -11.24 -3.36 3.98
CA ARG A 265 -10.03 -3.02 4.74
C ARG A 265 -9.40 -4.23 5.44
N HIS A 266 -10.10 -5.35 5.53
CA HIS A 266 -9.54 -6.59 6.07
C HIS A 266 -8.54 -7.24 5.10
N LYS A 267 -8.48 -6.79 3.83
CA LYS A 267 -7.55 -7.27 2.80
C LYS A 267 -7.62 -8.78 2.54
N THR A 268 -8.82 -9.37 2.65
CA THR A 268 -9.06 -10.81 2.48
C THR A 268 -10.02 -11.17 1.35
N PHE A 269 -10.48 -10.21 0.55
CA PHE A 269 -11.52 -10.42 -0.47
C PHE A 269 -10.99 -10.22 -1.90
N LEU A 270 -11.17 -11.24 -2.74
CA LEU A 270 -10.63 -11.27 -4.10
C LEU A 270 -11.73 -11.58 -5.11
N VAL A 271 -11.71 -10.83 -6.21
CA VAL A 271 -12.57 -11.07 -7.38
C VAL A 271 -11.72 -10.95 -8.63
N ASP A 272 -11.86 -11.92 -9.54
CA ASP A 272 -11.18 -11.95 -10.83
C ASP A 272 -11.56 -10.70 -11.67
N PRO A 273 -10.59 -9.93 -12.18
CA PRO A 273 -10.82 -8.80 -13.07
C PRO A 273 -11.73 -9.09 -14.27
N LYS A 274 -11.70 -10.31 -14.81
CA LYS A 274 -12.60 -10.72 -15.91
C LYS A 274 -14.05 -10.77 -15.45
N LEU A 275 -14.30 -11.21 -14.22
CA LEU A 275 -15.64 -11.24 -13.65
C LEU A 275 -16.14 -9.81 -13.38
N LEU A 276 -15.29 -8.94 -12.84
CA LEU A 276 -15.62 -7.52 -12.66
C LEU A 276 -16.00 -6.85 -13.99
N LYS A 277 -15.18 -7.06 -15.03
CA LYS A 277 -15.45 -6.53 -16.37
C LYS A 277 -16.76 -7.06 -16.95
N LYS A 278 -17.08 -8.35 -16.76
CA LYS A 278 -18.35 -8.94 -17.19
C LYS A 278 -19.57 -8.30 -16.50
N ASN A 279 -19.40 -7.79 -15.27
CA ASN A 279 -20.42 -7.05 -14.53
C ASN A 279 -20.36 -5.53 -14.77
N GLY A 280 -19.64 -5.10 -15.83
CA GLY A 280 -19.54 -3.71 -16.26
C GLY A 280 -18.75 -2.83 -15.29
N ILE A 281 -17.78 -3.40 -14.57
CA ILE A 281 -16.79 -2.69 -13.77
C ILE A 281 -15.45 -2.82 -14.51
N PRO A 282 -14.99 -1.79 -15.22
CA PRO A 282 -13.69 -1.84 -15.87
C PRO A 282 -12.58 -1.96 -14.82
N VAL A 283 -11.56 -2.74 -15.17
CA VAL A 283 -10.38 -2.95 -14.33
C VAL A 283 -9.16 -2.55 -15.15
N ASN A 284 -8.41 -1.59 -14.63
CA ASN A 284 -7.11 -1.23 -15.15
C ASN A 284 -6.08 -2.24 -14.64
N LYS A 285 -4.98 -2.44 -15.39
CA LYS A 285 -3.89 -3.32 -14.95
C LYS A 285 -2.53 -2.89 -15.48
N ILE A 286 -1.49 -3.10 -14.68
CA ILE A 286 -0.12 -2.76 -15.04
C ILE A 286 0.89 -3.72 -14.39
N VAL A 287 1.95 -4.04 -15.10
CA VAL A 287 3.08 -4.81 -14.56
C VAL A 287 4.09 -3.85 -13.92
N HIS A 288 4.21 -3.86 -12.59
CA HIS A 288 5.22 -3.10 -11.83
C HIS A 288 6.56 -3.84 -11.84
N ARG A 289 7.58 -3.27 -12.48
CA ARG A 289 8.91 -3.88 -12.66
C ARG A 289 9.95 -3.32 -11.69
N GLU A 290 11.06 -4.04 -11.57
CA GLU A 290 12.21 -3.65 -10.76
C GLU A 290 12.67 -2.22 -11.09
N GLY A 291 12.93 -1.43 -10.04
CA GLY A 291 13.36 -0.05 -10.13
C GLY A 291 12.25 0.95 -10.46
N GLU A 292 10.98 0.54 -10.47
CA GLU A 292 9.83 1.43 -10.69
C GLU A 292 9.09 1.73 -9.38
N PHE A 293 8.22 2.75 -9.42
CA PHE A 293 7.27 3.07 -8.37
C PHE A 293 5.83 2.86 -8.83
N ILE A 294 4.97 2.40 -7.93
CA ILE A 294 3.51 2.55 -8.02
C ILE A 294 3.06 3.47 -6.90
N ILE A 295 2.19 4.44 -7.23
CA ILE A 295 1.54 5.30 -6.26
C ILE A 295 0.05 5.04 -6.31
N THR A 296 -0.56 4.77 -5.15
CA THR A 296 -2.01 4.64 -4.99
C THR A 296 -2.56 5.94 -4.41
N TYR A 297 -3.80 6.24 -4.77
CA TYR A 297 -4.44 7.51 -4.47
C TYR A 297 -5.60 7.32 -3.50
N PRO A 298 -6.01 8.38 -2.77
CA PRO A 298 -7.14 8.34 -1.88
C PRO A 298 -8.37 7.72 -2.53
N TYR A 299 -8.93 6.71 -1.87
CA TYR A 299 -10.11 5.98 -2.36
C TYR A 299 -9.88 5.21 -3.69
N GLY A 300 -8.62 4.95 -4.06
CA GLY A 300 -8.26 4.11 -5.21
C GLY A 300 -8.23 2.63 -4.87
N TYR A 301 -9.29 1.88 -5.20
CA TYR A 301 -9.31 0.42 -5.02
C TYR A 301 -8.25 -0.25 -5.87
N HIS A 302 -7.44 -1.10 -5.23
CA HIS A 302 -6.37 -1.84 -5.88
C HIS A 302 -6.19 -3.24 -5.29
N ALA A 303 -5.63 -4.14 -6.10
CA ALA A 303 -5.31 -5.53 -5.77
C ALA A 303 -4.17 -6.02 -6.67
N GLY A 304 -3.63 -7.21 -6.39
CA GLY A 304 -2.60 -7.77 -7.24
C GLY A 304 -1.86 -8.96 -6.65
N PHE A 305 -0.79 -9.35 -7.33
CA PHE A 305 0.03 -10.49 -6.93
C PHE A 305 1.48 -10.37 -7.41
N ASN A 306 2.37 -11.15 -6.79
CA ASN A 306 3.79 -11.20 -7.11
C ASN A 306 4.08 -12.30 -8.14
N TYR A 307 4.88 -11.97 -9.17
CA TYR A 307 5.27 -12.94 -10.20
C TYR A 307 6.37 -13.91 -9.75
N GLY A 308 7.02 -13.68 -8.61
CA GLY A 308 8.09 -14.51 -8.10
C GLY A 308 8.81 -13.85 -6.92
N TYR A 309 10.05 -14.30 -6.66
CA TYR A 309 10.93 -13.67 -5.66
C TYR A 309 11.17 -12.20 -5.98
N ASN A 310 10.79 -11.32 -5.06
CA ASN A 310 11.08 -9.90 -5.14
C ASN A 310 11.11 -9.26 -3.75
N LEU A 311 11.60 -8.03 -3.69
CA LEU A 311 11.53 -7.19 -2.50
C LEU A 311 11.00 -5.81 -2.90
N ALA A 312 9.93 -5.37 -2.24
CA ALA A 312 9.44 -4.00 -2.35
C ALA A 312 9.48 -3.29 -1.00
N GLU A 313 9.50 -1.97 -1.06
CA GLU A 313 9.34 -1.08 0.09
C GLU A 313 8.11 -0.20 -0.12
N SER A 314 7.35 0.03 0.94
CA SER A 314 6.12 0.83 0.87
C SER A 314 5.90 1.65 2.13
N VAL A 315 5.25 2.80 1.98
CA VAL A 315 4.73 3.62 3.09
C VAL A 315 3.43 4.31 2.66
N ASN A 316 2.54 4.60 3.61
CA ASN A 316 1.47 5.56 3.36
C ASN A 316 1.98 7.00 3.46
N PHE A 317 1.33 7.91 2.72
CA PHE A 317 1.60 9.34 2.85
C PHE A 317 0.35 10.17 2.61
N ALA A 318 0.42 11.44 2.99
CA ALA A 318 -0.62 12.42 2.71
C ALA A 318 -0.05 13.69 2.08
N LEU A 319 -0.76 14.17 1.05
CA LEU A 319 -0.68 15.53 0.53
C LEU A 319 -1.86 16.34 1.08
N ASP A 320 -1.85 17.66 0.94
CA ASP A 320 -2.96 18.53 1.38
C ASP A 320 -4.28 18.20 0.65
N ASP A 321 -4.21 17.65 -0.57
CA ASP A 321 -5.37 17.11 -1.31
C ASP A 321 -6.10 15.97 -0.57
N TRP A 322 -5.48 15.36 0.44
CA TRP A 322 -6.09 14.29 1.23
C TRP A 322 -7.12 14.81 2.25
N PHE A 323 -7.05 16.07 2.70
CA PHE A 323 -7.92 16.55 3.79
C PHE A 323 -9.42 16.23 3.60
N PRO A 324 -10.02 16.46 2.41
CA PRO A 324 -11.43 16.12 2.19
C PRO A 324 -11.76 14.63 2.34
N PHE A 325 -10.79 13.74 2.09
CA PHE A 325 -10.94 12.30 2.28
C PHE A 325 -10.76 11.92 3.74
N GLY A 326 -9.75 12.47 4.40
CA GLY A 326 -9.47 12.27 5.81
C GLY A 326 -10.64 12.70 6.73
N GLU A 327 -11.44 13.69 6.34
CA GLU A 327 -12.61 14.12 7.11
C GLU A 327 -13.78 13.12 7.08
N ILE A 328 -13.91 12.35 6.00
CA ILE A 328 -15.07 11.46 5.78
C ILE A 328 -14.72 9.97 5.84
N THR A 329 -13.42 9.65 5.91
CA THR A 329 -12.94 8.27 5.93
C THR A 329 -13.46 7.52 7.16
N LYS A 330 -13.71 6.24 6.97
CA LYS A 330 -14.15 5.32 8.01
C LYS A 330 -13.10 4.26 8.24
N LYS A 331 -12.95 3.84 9.50
CA LYS A 331 -12.10 2.70 9.88
C LYS A 331 -12.93 1.47 10.17
N CYS A 332 -12.30 0.32 10.07
CA CYS A 332 -12.87 -0.91 10.60
C CYS A 332 -12.92 -0.84 12.13
N GLU A 333 -14.05 -1.26 12.71
CA GLU A 333 -14.27 -1.34 14.16
C GLU A 333 -14.20 -2.79 14.70
N CYS A 334 -13.95 -3.77 13.83
CA CYS A 334 -13.81 -5.17 14.25
C CYS A 334 -12.52 -5.46 15.03
N ILE A 335 -11.51 -4.60 14.90
CA ILE A 335 -10.21 -4.72 15.56
C ILE A 335 -9.87 -3.45 16.34
N ASN A 336 -9.23 -3.62 17.49
CA ASN A 336 -8.88 -2.50 18.38
C ASN A 336 -7.65 -1.71 17.92
N ASP A 337 -6.86 -2.29 17.03
CA ASP A 337 -5.62 -1.72 16.49
C ASP A 337 -5.79 -1.11 15.08
N SER A 338 -7.04 -0.83 14.67
CA SER A 338 -7.28 -0.12 13.41
C SER A 338 -6.68 1.29 13.44
N VAL A 339 -6.03 1.67 12.35
CA VAL A 339 -5.35 2.96 12.20
C VAL A 339 -6.37 4.10 12.36
N SER A 340 -6.04 5.07 13.22
CA SER A 340 -6.84 6.26 13.48
C SER A 340 -5.94 7.49 13.37
N ILE A 341 -6.34 8.48 12.58
CA ILE A 341 -5.56 9.69 12.34
C ILE A 341 -6.35 10.92 12.78
N SER A 342 -5.69 11.83 13.52
CA SER A 342 -6.29 13.11 13.90
C SER A 342 -6.16 14.12 12.75
N VAL A 343 -7.12 14.08 11.82
CA VAL A 343 -7.13 14.97 10.65
C VAL A 343 -7.15 16.44 11.07
N LYS A 344 -7.90 16.76 12.13
CA LYS A 344 -7.99 18.12 12.69
C LYS A 344 -6.64 18.61 13.24
N GLU A 345 -5.88 17.77 13.92
CA GLU A 345 -4.55 18.13 14.43
C GLU A 345 -3.59 18.47 13.27
N ILE A 346 -3.56 17.61 12.25
CA ILE A 346 -2.72 17.80 11.06
C ILE A 346 -3.13 19.09 10.35
N TYR A 347 -4.44 19.32 10.15
CA TYR A 347 -4.97 20.51 9.51
C TYR A 347 -4.55 21.79 10.23
N CYS A 348 -4.74 21.84 11.56
CA CYS A 348 -4.34 22.99 12.37
C CYS A 348 -2.83 23.25 12.24
N LYS A 349 -1.99 22.23 12.40
CA LYS A 349 -0.53 22.38 12.29
C LYS A 349 -0.07 22.81 10.90
N PHE A 350 -0.68 22.26 9.85
CA PHE A 350 -0.38 22.62 8.47
C PHE A 350 -0.66 24.10 8.17
N HIS A 351 -1.77 24.63 8.71
CA HIS A 351 -2.17 26.03 8.56
C HIS A 351 -1.56 26.97 9.63
N GLY A 352 -0.75 26.46 10.57
CA GLY A 352 -0.18 27.26 11.66
C GLY A 352 -1.21 27.71 12.70
N LEU A 353 -2.32 26.99 12.82
CA LEU A 353 -3.38 27.23 13.81
C LEU A 353 -3.10 26.45 15.10
N GLU A 354 -3.55 26.99 16.22
CA GLU A 354 -3.51 26.29 17.52
C GLU A 354 -4.48 25.10 17.49
N TYR A 355 -3.98 23.90 17.78
CA TYR A 355 -4.81 22.72 18.00
C TYR A 355 -5.03 22.53 19.50
N LYS A 356 -6.29 22.55 19.93
CA LYS A 356 -6.69 22.16 21.29
C LYS A 356 -7.36 20.80 21.21
N SER A 357 -6.79 19.81 21.88
CA SER A 357 -7.36 18.47 22.00
C SER A 357 -8.70 18.51 22.74
N GLU A 358 -9.56 17.51 22.52
CA GLU A 358 -10.85 17.44 23.22
C GLU A 358 -10.67 17.40 24.74
N ASP A 359 -9.61 16.76 25.23
CA ASP A 359 -9.26 16.72 26.66
C ASP A 359 -8.83 18.09 27.20
N GLU A 360 -8.08 18.88 26.42
CA GLU A 360 -7.70 20.25 26.79
C GLU A 360 -8.91 21.19 26.77
N VAL A 361 -9.81 21.02 25.80
CA VAL A 361 -11.07 21.77 25.74
C VAL A 361 -11.97 21.39 26.91
N GLU A 362 -12.08 20.11 27.26
CA GLU A 362 -12.86 19.67 28.42
C GLU A 362 -12.25 20.13 29.75
N LYS A 363 -10.93 20.14 29.88
CA LYS A 363 -10.24 20.72 31.04
C LYS A 363 -10.48 22.22 31.12
N ALA A 364 -10.32 22.97 30.03
CA ALA A 364 -10.58 24.40 29.99
C ALA A 364 -12.06 24.71 30.35
N ILE A 365 -13.02 23.94 29.83
CA ILE A 365 -14.45 24.09 30.19
C ILE A 365 -14.70 23.79 31.68
N LYS A 366 -14.02 22.80 32.24
CA LYS A 366 -14.10 22.48 33.68
C LYS A 366 -13.45 23.56 34.55
N GLU A 367 -12.36 24.16 34.10
CA GLU A 367 -11.64 25.25 34.79
C GLU A 367 -12.38 26.59 34.70
N GLU A 368 -13.08 26.88 33.59
CA GLU A 368 -13.90 28.08 33.40
C GLU A 368 -15.32 27.98 33.99
N GLY A 369 -15.71 26.84 34.56
CA GLY A 369 -16.98 26.68 35.28
C GLY A 369 -18.25 26.71 34.42
N ILE A 370 -18.14 26.56 33.09
CA ILE A 370 -19.29 26.60 32.17
C ILE A 370 -20.06 25.27 32.22
N LYS A 371 -21.22 25.26 32.90
CA LYS A 371 -22.11 24.09 32.96
C LYS A 371 -22.74 23.82 31.58
N LYS A 372 -22.37 22.70 30.93
CA LYS A 372 -23.14 22.15 29.80
C LYS A 372 -24.54 21.74 30.28
N GLY A 373 -25.58 22.25 29.63
CA GLY A 373 -26.95 21.81 29.81
C GLY A 373 -27.11 20.32 29.48
N ASN A 374 -27.86 19.61 30.33
CA ASN A 374 -28.05 18.16 30.28
C ASN A 374 -28.66 17.66 28.96
N GLY A 375 -27.82 17.11 28.08
CA GLY A 375 -28.22 16.18 27.02
C GLY A 375 -27.63 14.79 27.32
N LYS A 376 -28.48 13.83 27.69
CA LYS A 376 -28.13 12.46 28.10
C LYS A 376 -27.12 11.79 27.14
N ARG A 377 -25.90 11.50 27.61
CA ARG A 377 -25.03 10.45 27.05
C ARG A 377 -25.07 9.23 27.97
N ARG A 378 -25.66 8.14 27.48
CA ARG A 378 -25.38 6.78 27.98
C ARG A 378 -24.05 6.37 27.37
N HIS A 379 -23.02 6.13 28.17
CA HIS A 379 -21.92 5.22 27.82
C HIS A 379 -21.47 4.52 29.10
N GLY A 380 -21.57 3.19 29.09
CA GLY A 380 -21.12 2.33 30.16
C GLY A 380 -19.60 2.24 30.15
N SER A 381 -19.02 2.46 31.31
CA SER A 381 -17.64 2.12 31.65
C SER A 381 -17.48 0.60 31.66
N ILE A 382 -16.50 0.08 30.91
CA ILE A 382 -15.99 -1.28 31.10
C ILE A 382 -14.48 -1.17 31.32
N GLU A 383 -14.04 -1.68 32.47
CA GLU A 383 -12.66 -1.78 32.90
C GLU A 383 -11.81 -2.66 31.96
N VAL A 384 -10.58 -2.20 31.75
CA VAL A 384 -9.58 -2.81 30.87
C VAL A 384 -8.98 -4.05 31.54
N SER A 385 -9.40 -5.23 31.09
CA SER A 385 -8.67 -6.48 31.28
C SER A 385 -7.66 -6.65 30.15
N LYS A 386 -6.37 -6.48 30.47
CA LYS A 386 -5.26 -6.76 29.54
C LYS A 386 -5.19 -8.25 29.23
N LYS A 387 -5.83 -8.68 28.15
CA LYS A 387 -5.43 -9.87 27.40
C LYS A 387 -5.30 -9.51 25.93
N LYS A 388 -4.06 -9.61 25.43
CA LYS A 388 -3.75 -9.58 23.99
C LYS A 388 -4.52 -10.71 23.33
N VAL A 389 -5.56 -10.36 22.59
CA VAL A 389 -6.14 -11.22 21.57
C VAL A 389 -5.95 -10.46 20.26
N LYS A 390 -4.94 -10.89 19.49
CA LYS A 390 -4.80 -10.54 18.07
C LYS A 390 -5.53 -11.63 17.29
N VAL A 391 -6.43 -11.24 16.40
CA VAL A 391 -7.15 -12.14 15.48
C VAL A 391 -6.40 -12.07 14.15
N ILE A 392 -5.60 -13.09 13.80
CA ILE A 392 -5.90 -14.29 12.96
C ILE A 392 -6.22 -13.90 11.52
#